data_AF-A0A9D3Q3K1-F1
#
_entry.id   AF-A0A9D3Q3K1-F1
#
_cell.length_a   1.000
_cell.length_b   1.000
_cell.length_c   1.000
_cell.angle_alpha   90.00
_cell.angle_beta   90.00
_cell.angle_gamma   90.00
#
_symmetry.space_group_name_H-M   'P 1'
#
loop_
_entity.id
_entity.type
_entity.pdbx_description
1 polymer ?
#
loop_
_entity_poly.entity_id
_entity_poly.type
_entity_poly.pdbx_seq_one_letter_code
_entity_poly.pdbx_strand_id
1 'polypeptide(L)'
;MQYNSRPIRVTSLLHSVPPSCLGLFSLETERWRWKKTAVLLEQEEQSQITAWDRQDKAPQRMRKLTSSQDMRSTSSRARALQELQLRCKALSNDDNAGYHQEFKGLDNVGQEFTSRAGDLDANKRKNRYPYILPYDHCRVRLALLSSQLHSDYINASYVPGGFSKRDFICTQGPLQNTVADFWRMVWEQNVRIIVMVTACIENGRVLCEPYWPQERITVCYGSVQVTTLYQRRGPDSLITTMHLRQMGSPGERSITHYYYPNWPDRGIPQNIAAFSAFAELLRQHLDSIPHIGPAIVHCSAGVGRSGTCVALLWLMQLCVRGVRPNVRAVVRDLRKHRVMMVQNLEQYIFVHNCLMHWLSEETTGHKPRAVDSRGPLPPDKVREPRRPNTDERPTTAQRGRGDHKSQQQHSKHRLTAEPSGMSKLHPGNLLRKLLLISSPSQT
;
A
#
# COMPACT_ATOMS: atom_id res chain seq x y z
N MET A 1 20.65 42.30 50.85
CA MET A 1 20.71 43.50 49.99
C MET A 1 19.78 43.28 48.81
N GLN A 2 18.71 44.06 48.73
CA GLN A 2 17.77 44.10 47.62
C GLN A 2 18.43 44.74 46.39
N TYR A 3 18.13 44.24 45.19
CA TYR A 3 18.19 45.08 43.99
C TYR A 3 16.86 44.99 43.24
N ASN A 4 16.29 46.19 43.09
CA ASN A 4 15.03 46.52 42.47
C ASN A 4 15.38 47.17 41.13
N SER A 5 14.82 46.72 40.01
CA SER A 5 14.81 47.55 38.78
C SER A 5 13.67 47.15 37.84
N ARG A 6 12.88 48.17 37.51
CA ARG A 6 11.62 48.21 36.76
C ARG A 6 11.81 47.98 35.23
N PRO A 7 10.73 47.67 34.49
CA PRO A 7 10.79 47.37 33.05
C PRO A 7 10.87 48.63 32.17
N ILE A 8 11.66 48.57 31.10
CA ILE A 8 11.73 49.59 30.05
C ILE A 8 10.61 49.31 29.02
N ARG A 9 9.68 50.26 28.88
CA ARG A 9 8.77 50.35 27.72
C ARG A 9 9.52 51.04 26.58
N VAL A 10 9.60 50.40 25.41
CA VAL A 10 9.90 51.10 24.16
C VAL A 10 8.64 51.05 23.31
N THR A 11 8.01 52.21 23.18
CA THR A 11 7.00 52.53 22.17
C THR A 11 7.65 53.44 21.14
N SER A 12 7.17 53.35 19.91
CA SER A 12 7.48 54.20 18.74
C SER A 12 8.83 53.95 18.04
N LEU A 13 8.74 53.35 16.85
CA LEU A 13 9.46 53.71 15.61
C LEU A 13 8.93 52.82 14.48
N LEU A 14 7.68 53.06 14.09
CA LEU A 14 7.18 52.71 12.77
C LEU A 14 6.98 54.05 12.09
N HIS A 15 7.79 54.41 11.11
CA HIS A 15 7.44 55.19 9.93
C HIS A 15 8.59 55.01 8.91
N SER A 16 8.23 54.95 7.63
CA SER A 16 9.04 54.73 6.42
C SER A 16 9.56 53.30 6.11
N VAL A 17 8.66 52.42 5.63
CA VAL A 17 8.99 51.33 4.70
C VAL A 17 8.01 51.39 3.51
N PRO A 18 8.48 51.38 2.25
CA PRO A 18 7.60 51.50 1.07
C PRO A 18 6.76 50.23 0.81
N PRO A 19 5.61 50.33 0.10
CA PRO A 19 4.61 49.25 -0.01
C PRO A 19 5.06 48.02 -0.81
N SER A 20 6.24 48.03 -1.44
CA SER A 20 6.78 46.90 -2.21
C SER A 20 7.58 45.87 -1.38
N CYS A 21 7.75 46.08 -0.06
CA CYS A 21 8.50 45.17 0.82
C CYS A 21 7.65 44.38 1.84
N LEU A 22 6.34 44.64 1.92
CA LEU A 22 5.46 44.00 2.91
C LEU A 22 5.05 42.55 2.55
N GLY A 23 5.17 42.15 1.27
CA GLY A 23 4.89 40.78 0.83
C GLY A 23 6.02 39.77 1.09
N LEU A 24 7.27 40.22 1.17
CA LEU A 24 8.44 39.35 1.38
C LEU A 24 8.72 39.12 2.87
N PHE A 25 8.49 40.13 3.72
CA PHE A 25 8.65 40.00 5.18
C PHE A 25 7.62 39.06 5.82
N SER A 26 6.39 38.96 5.28
CA SER A 26 5.35 38.05 5.79
C SER A 26 5.64 36.58 5.45
N LEU A 27 6.17 36.30 4.25
CA LEU A 27 6.52 34.94 3.83
C LEU A 27 7.77 34.40 4.54
N GLU A 28 8.76 35.26 4.81
CA GLU A 28 9.96 34.84 5.56
C GLU A 28 9.69 34.65 7.06
N THR A 29 8.82 35.47 7.66
CA THR A 29 8.43 35.29 9.07
C THR A 29 7.54 34.07 9.29
N GLU A 30 6.65 33.73 8.34
CA GLU A 30 5.93 32.45 8.36
C GLU A 30 6.87 31.26 8.13
N ARG A 31 7.81 31.35 7.18
CA ARG A 31 8.82 30.30 6.95
C ARG A 31 9.72 30.08 8.17
N TRP A 32 10.06 31.14 8.90
CA TRP A 32 10.78 31.06 10.18
C TRP A 32 9.92 30.45 11.29
N ARG A 33 8.63 30.79 11.38
CA ARG A 33 7.69 30.13 12.31
C ARG A 33 7.59 28.64 12.04
N TRP A 34 7.41 28.21 10.79
CA TRP A 34 7.33 26.79 10.44
C TRP A 34 8.65 26.04 10.67
N LYS A 35 9.80 26.65 10.36
CA LYS A 35 11.11 26.07 10.71
C LYS A 35 11.29 25.95 12.22
N LYS A 36 10.86 26.95 13.00
CA LYS A 36 10.94 26.91 14.47
C LYS A 36 9.99 25.87 15.06
N THR A 37 8.77 25.72 14.53
CA THR A 37 7.83 24.67 14.95
C THR A 37 8.32 23.27 14.54
N ALA A 38 8.92 23.11 13.37
CA ALA A 38 9.52 21.85 12.93
C ALA A 38 10.72 21.45 13.81
N VAL A 39 11.60 22.40 14.14
CA VAL A 39 12.73 22.18 15.06
C VAL A 39 12.24 21.87 16.48
N LEU A 40 11.15 22.50 16.95
CA LEU A 40 10.56 22.20 18.25
C LEU A 40 9.91 20.80 18.28
N LEU A 41 9.23 20.40 17.19
CA LEU A 41 8.67 19.05 17.06
C LEU A 41 9.76 17.98 16.93
N GLU A 42 10.85 18.25 16.19
CA GLU A 42 12.04 17.39 16.16
C GLU A 42 12.71 17.31 17.53
N GLN A 43 12.82 18.42 18.27
CA GLN A 43 13.40 18.42 19.62
C GLN A 43 12.51 17.68 20.64
N GLU A 44 11.19 17.76 20.50
CA GLU A 44 10.24 17.01 21.32
C GLU A 44 10.26 15.51 20.99
N GLU A 45 10.41 15.16 19.70
CA GLU A 45 10.62 13.80 19.20
C GLU A 45 11.97 13.21 19.64
N GLN A 46 13.07 13.97 19.55
CA GLN A 46 14.39 13.58 20.08
C GLN A 46 14.38 13.43 21.60
N SER A 47 13.64 14.29 22.33
CA SER A 47 13.52 14.21 23.79
C SER A 47 12.72 12.98 24.23
N GLN A 48 11.71 12.56 23.44
CA GLN A 48 10.98 11.33 23.68
C GLN A 48 11.79 10.09 23.29
N ILE A 49 12.53 10.10 22.18
CA ILE A 49 13.44 9.02 21.78
C ILE A 49 14.54 8.81 22.84
N THR A 50 15.13 9.89 23.34
CA THR A 50 16.16 9.80 24.40
C THR A 50 15.60 9.38 25.77
N ALA A 51 14.30 9.55 26.02
CA ALA A 51 13.64 9.01 27.21
C ALA A 51 13.42 7.49 27.08
N TRP A 52 13.12 6.97 25.89
CA TRP A 52 13.06 5.54 25.59
C TRP A 52 14.45 4.88 25.62
N ASP A 53 15.48 5.51 25.04
CA ASP A 53 16.87 5.00 25.04
C ASP A 53 17.52 4.92 26.43
N ARG A 54 17.02 5.68 27.41
CA ARG A 54 17.47 5.57 28.81
C ARG A 54 16.88 4.35 29.53
N GLN A 55 15.78 3.80 29.02
CA GLN A 55 15.10 2.65 29.62
C GLN A 55 15.60 1.30 29.09
N ASP A 56 16.30 1.29 27.95
CA ASP A 56 16.93 0.09 27.37
C ASP A 56 18.45 0.29 27.19
N LYS A 57 19.21 0.08 28.26
CA LYS A 57 20.65 -0.22 28.16
C LYS A 57 20.95 -1.58 28.78
N ALA A 58 20.89 -2.63 27.96
CA ALA A 58 21.63 -3.86 28.19
C ALA A 58 22.62 -4.06 27.02
N PRO A 59 23.94 -4.14 27.26
CA PRO A 59 24.91 -4.26 26.20
C PRO A 59 24.95 -5.66 25.57
N GLN A 60 25.21 -5.68 24.27
CA GLN A 60 25.46 -6.83 23.42
C GLN A 60 26.48 -7.81 24.01
N ARG A 61 26.01 -8.97 24.46
CA ARG A 61 26.79 -10.21 24.55
C ARG A 61 25.83 -11.41 24.56
N MET A 62 25.43 -11.87 23.37
CA MET A 62 24.66 -13.10 23.21
C MET A 62 25.31 -14.02 22.19
N ARG A 63 26.11 -14.96 22.68
CA ARG A 63 26.20 -16.32 22.14
C ARG A 63 26.29 -17.26 23.36
N LYS A 64 25.30 -18.16 23.46
CA LYS A 64 24.99 -19.15 24.53
C LYS A 64 23.94 -18.72 25.56
N LEU A 65 22.67 -18.66 25.14
CA LEU A 65 21.49 -18.74 26.02
C LEU A 65 20.20 -19.10 25.22
N THR A 66 20.29 -19.99 24.24
CA THR A 66 19.17 -20.28 23.32
C THR A 66 18.10 -21.21 23.88
N SER A 67 18.40 -22.10 24.84
CA SER A 67 17.40 -23.09 25.30
C SER A 67 16.34 -22.52 26.25
N SER A 68 16.68 -21.54 27.09
CA SER A 68 15.74 -21.02 28.11
C SER A 68 14.74 -19.99 27.57
N GLN A 69 15.09 -19.28 26.49
CA GLN A 69 14.20 -18.34 25.80
C GLN A 69 13.21 -19.08 24.90
N ASP A 70 13.64 -20.12 24.18
CA ASP A 70 12.75 -20.97 23.36
C ASP A 70 11.70 -21.70 24.22
N MET A 71 12.07 -22.21 25.40
CA MET A 71 11.10 -22.86 26.30
C MET A 71 10.06 -21.88 26.87
N ARG A 72 10.47 -20.65 27.23
CA ARG A 72 9.53 -19.61 27.71
C ARG A 72 8.60 -19.12 26.59
N SER A 73 9.13 -18.95 25.38
CA SER A 73 8.36 -18.58 24.19
C SER A 73 7.29 -19.65 23.86
N THR A 74 7.69 -20.93 23.87
CA THR A 74 6.79 -22.07 23.62
C THR A 74 5.67 -22.16 24.66
N SER A 75 5.97 -21.95 25.95
CA SER A 75 4.98 -21.95 27.03
C SER A 75 3.99 -20.77 26.93
N SER A 76 4.47 -19.57 26.59
CA SER A 76 3.63 -18.38 26.39
C SER A 76 2.64 -18.57 25.24
N ARG A 77 3.09 -19.18 24.15
CA ARG A 77 2.28 -19.39 22.95
C ARG A 77 1.22 -20.48 23.13
N ALA A 78 1.57 -21.60 23.78
CA ALA A 78 0.60 -22.65 24.13
C ALA A 78 -0.50 -22.11 25.06
N ARG A 79 -0.13 -21.26 26.02
CA ARG A 79 -1.10 -20.56 26.88
C ARG A 79 -2.01 -19.63 26.09
N ALA A 80 -1.46 -18.83 25.18
CA ALA A 80 -2.25 -17.94 24.32
C ALA A 80 -3.24 -18.73 23.46
N LEU A 81 -2.84 -19.89 22.92
CA LEU A 81 -3.72 -20.79 22.19
C LEU A 81 -4.87 -21.31 23.06
N GLN A 82 -4.56 -21.82 24.26
CA GLN A 82 -5.57 -22.37 25.17
C GLN A 82 -6.61 -21.30 25.57
N GLU A 83 -6.15 -20.10 25.93
CA GLU A 83 -7.05 -19.00 26.30
C GLU A 83 -7.90 -18.54 25.10
N LEU A 84 -7.33 -18.48 23.90
CA LEU A 84 -8.05 -18.12 22.69
C LEU A 84 -9.10 -19.18 22.34
N GLN A 85 -8.78 -20.47 22.47
CA GLN A 85 -9.73 -21.57 22.25
C GLN A 85 -10.93 -21.49 23.20
N LEU A 86 -10.68 -21.29 24.50
CA LEU A 86 -11.75 -21.13 25.49
C LEU A 86 -12.64 -19.93 25.16
N ARG A 87 -12.04 -18.81 24.78
CA ARG A 87 -12.77 -17.60 24.38
C ARG A 87 -13.60 -17.84 23.12
N CYS A 88 -13.03 -18.42 22.07
CA CYS A 88 -13.74 -18.70 20.83
C CYS A 88 -14.92 -19.65 21.05
N LYS A 89 -14.75 -20.68 21.90
CA LYS A 89 -15.85 -21.59 22.30
C LYS A 89 -16.98 -20.84 22.99
N ALA A 90 -16.66 -19.92 23.92
CA ALA A 90 -17.66 -19.11 24.60
C ALA A 90 -18.39 -18.16 23.63
N LEU A 91 -17.68 -17.54 22.69
CA LEU A 91 -18.25 -16.60 21.72
C LEU A 91 -19.11 -17.27 20.64
N SER A 92 -18.83 -18.54 20.31
CA SER A 92 -19.56 -19.31 19.30
C SER A 92 -20.88 -19.92 19.78
N ASN A 93 -21.14 -19.91 21.09
CA ASN A 93 -22.40 -20.41 21.65
C ASN A 93 -23.61 -19.64 21.09
N ASP A 94 -24.77 -20.30 21.08
CA ASP A 94 -26.06 -19.73 20.66
C ASP A 94 -25.99 -19.02 19.31
N ASP A 95 -25.52 -19.75 18.28
CA ASP A 95 -25.34 -19.24 16.92
C ASP A 95 -24.45 -17.98 16.86
N ASN A 96 -23.26 -18.07 17.45
CA ASN A 96 -22.29 -16.97 17.50
C ASN A 96 -22.78 -15.70 18.23
N ALA A 97 -23.75 -15.80 19.15
CA ALA A 97 -24.32 -14.65 19.87
C ALA A 97 -23.25 -13.76 20.53
N GLY A 98 -22.21 -14.37 21.10
CA GLY A 98 -21.09 -13.64 21.70
C GLY A 98 -20.30 -12.82 20.67
N TYR A 99 -19.99 -13.41 19.50
CA TYR A 99 -19.35 -12.68 18.41
C TYR A 99 -20.21 -11.52 17.90
N HIS A 100 -21.52 -11.76 17.73
CA HIS A 100 -22.48 -10.71 17.34
C HIS A 100 -22.46 -9.54 18.33
N GLN A 101 -22.54 -9.82 19.63
CA GLN A 101 -22.54 -8.80 20.67
C GLN A 101 -21.21 -8.01 20.69
N GLU A 102 -20.07 -8.71 20.59
CA GLU A 102 -18.78 -8.04 20.59
C GLU A 102 -18.58 -7.13 19.38
N PHE A 103 -18.93 -7.63 18.19
CA PHE A 103 -18.77 -6.90 16.95
C PHE A 103 -19.71 -5.71 16.86
N LYS A 104 -20.99 -5.86 17.26
CA LYS A 104 -21.96 -4.76 17.36
C LYS A 104 -21.48 -3.66 18.31
N GLY A 105 -20.78 -4.04 19.38
CA GLY A 105 -20.15 -3.10 20.30
C GLY A 105 -19.01 -2.24 19.68
N LEU A 106 -18.68 -2.43 18.40
CA LEU A 106 -17.68 -1.65 17.67
C LEU A 106 -18.31 -0.65 16.68
N ASP A 107 -19.63 -0.63 16.52
CA ASP A 107 -20.32 0.17 15.48
C ASP A 107 -20.14 1.69 15.66
N ASN A 108 -19.99 2.15 16.90
CA ASN A 108 -19.84 3.57 17.20
C ASN A 108 -18.38 4.04 17.28
N VAL A 109 -17.42 3.16 17.05
CA VAL A 109 -16.00 3.52 17.17
C VAL A 109 -15.56 4.39 16.00
N GLY A 110 -15.00 5.57 16.30
CA GLY A 110 -14.45 6.49 15.31
C GLY A 110 -15.46 7.47 14.71
N GLN A 111 -16.70 7.48 15.18
CA GLN A 111 -17.73 8.45 14.77
C GLN A 111 -17.37 9.89 15.20
N GLU A 112 -16.52 10.03 16.21
CA GLU A 112 -16.04 11.32 16.72
C GLU A 112 -15.03 12.02 15.79
N PHE A 113 -14.45 11.30 14.81
CA PHE A 113 -13.40 11.82 13.96
C PHE A 113 -13.94 12.42 12.66
N THR A 114 -13.39 13.56 12.25
CA THR A 114 -13.77 14.26 11.03
C THR A 114 -13.07 13.67 9.80
N SER A 115 -13.71 13.77 8.63
CA SER A 115 -13.16 13.36 7.32
C SER A 115 -13.23 14.48 6.28
N ARG A 116 -13.07 15.74 6.72
CA ARG A 116 -13.32 16.95 5.93
C ARG A 116 -12.51 16.98 4.65
N ALA A 117 -11.25 16.54 4.68
CA ALA A 117 -10.41 16.52 3.50
C ALA A 117 -10.97 15.60 2.39
N GLY A 118 -11.55 14.45 2.77
CA GLY A 118 -12.17 13.53 1.82
C GLY A 118 -13.49 14.05 1.23
N ASP A 119 -14.20 14.89 1.98
CA ASP A 119 -15.49 15.48 1.58
C ASP A 119 -15.37 16.73 0.69
N LEU A 120 -14.17 17.31 0.54
CA LEU A 120 -13.96 18.45 -0.35
C LEU A 120 -14.34 18.09 -1.80
N ASP A 121 -15.01 19.00 -2.50
CA ASP A 121 -15.44 18.79 -3.89
C ASP A 121 -14.27 18.43 -4.83
N ALA A 122 -13.10 19.03 -4.60
CA ALA A 122 -11.88 18.73 -5.33
C ALA A 122 -11.38 17.27 -5.14
N ASN A 123 -11.75 16.62 -4.04
CA ASN A 123 -11.28 15.30 -3.63
C ASN A 123 -12.32 14.19 -3.82
N LYS A 124 -13.61 14.52 -3.98
CA LYS A 124 -14.69 13.53 -4.16
C LYS A 124 -14.39 12.52 -5.28
N ARG A 125 -13.84 12.99 -6.42
CA ARG A 125 -13.47 12.13 -7.56
C ARG A 125 -12.24 11.24 -7.32
N LYS A 126 -11.53 11.42 -6.20
CA LYS A 126 -10.41 10.57 -5.77
C LYS A 126 -10.86 9.46 -4.82
N ASN A 127 -12.14 9.43 -4.42
CA ASN A 127 -12.70 8.42 -3.53
C ASN A 127 -13.44 7.36 -4.35
N ARG A 128 -13.05 6.08 -4.18
CA ARG A 128 -13.75 4.95 -4.82
C ARG A 128 -15.17 4.77 -4.27
N TYR A 129 -15.35 5.09 -2.99
CA TYR A 129 -16.63 5.01 -2.29
C TYR A 129 -16.87 6.33 -1.55
N PRO A 130 -18.01 7.02 -1.77
CA PRO A 130 -18.26 8.33 -1.17
C PRO A 130 -18.22 8.34 0.36
N TYR A 131 -18.61 7.24 1.00
CA TYR A 131 -18.72 7.15 2.47
C TYR A 131 -17.52 6.46 3.14
N ILE A 132 -16.52 6.01 2.37
CA ILE A 132 -15.30 5.42 2.92
C ILE A 132 -14.18 6.44 2.80
N LEU A 133 -14.15 7.36 3.75
CA LEU A 133 -13.21 8.48 3.78
C LEU A 133 -12.16 8.30 4.88
N PRO A 134 -10.90 8.72 4.67
CA PRO A 134 -9.90 8.70 5.71
C PRO A 134 -10.18 9.81 6.73
N TYR A 135 -9.99 9.52 8.02
CA TYR A 135 -10.09 10.55 9.06
C TYR A 135 -8.95 11.58 8.94
N ASP A 136 -9.25 12.84 9.20
CA ASP A 136 -8.34 13.98 9.01
C ASP A 136 -7.05 13.87 9.86
N HIS A 137 -7.14 13.26 11.05
CA HIS A 137 -6.05 13.19 12.02
C HIS A 137 -4.97 12.15 11.66
N CYS A 138 -5.32 11.15 10.85
CA CYS A 138 -4.45 10.03 10.51
C CYS A 138 -4.37 9.79 8.99
N ARG A 139 -5.02 10.61 8.15
CA ARG A 139 -4.87 10.50 6.69
C ARG A 139 -3.41 10.67 6.26
N VAL A 140 -3.03 9.95 5.23
CA VAL A 140 -1.75 10.19 4.55
C VAL A 140 -1.87 11.52 3.81
N ARG A 141 -0.84 12.36 3.94
CA ARG A 141 -0.75 13.66 3.25
C ARG A 141 0.42 13.60 2.29
N LEU A 142 0.13 13.80 1.00
CA LEU A 142 1.16 13.88 -0.01
C LEU A 142 1.75 15.30 -0.06
N ALA A 143 2.96 15.43 -0.58
CA ALA A 143 3.56 16.74 -0.83
C ALA A 143 2.67 17.53 -1.80
N LEU A 144 2.52 18.84 -1.57
CA LEU A 144 1.77 19.69 -2.47
C LEU A 144 2.53 19.85 -3.79
N LEU A 145 1.85 19.56 -4.89
CA LEU A 145 2.32 19.87 -6.23
C LEU A 145 2.09 21.36 -6.50
N SER A 146 3.09 22.02 -7.11
CA SER A 146 3.01 23.42 -7.50
C SER A 146 1.71 23.69 -8.26
N SER A 147 1.02 24.79 -7.93
CA SER A 147 -0.26 25.21 -8.53
C SER A 147 -1.49 24.31 -8.27
N GLN A 148 -1.39 23.26 -7.43
CA GLN A 148 -2.52 22.38 -7.12
C GLN A 148 -2.80 22.30 -5.61
N LEU A 149 -3.71 23.14 -5.12
CA LEU A 149 -4.00 23.30 -3.68
C LEU A 149 -4.48 22.01 -2.97
N HIS A 150 -5.14 21.10 -3.70
CA HIS A 150 -5.70 19.85 -3.16
C HIS A 150 -4.95 18.60 -3.63
N SER A 151 -3.70 18.77 -4.05
CA SER A 151 -2.84 17.67 -4.47
C SER A 151 -2.28 16.85 -3.31
N ASP A 152 -2.45 17.29 -2.06
CA ASP A 152 -2.02 16.53 -0.87
C ASP A 152 -2.92 15.33 -0.55
N TYR A 153 -4.10 15.25 -1.17
CA TYR A 153 -5.10 14.26 -0.83
C TYR A 153 -4.92 12.94 -1.58
N ILE A 154 -4.93 11.87 -0.81
CA ILE A 154 -5.14 10.48 -1.22
C ILE A 154 -6.02 9.78 -0.18
N ASN A 155 -6.89 8.85 -0.62
CA ASN A 155 -7.75 8.09 0.30
C ASN A 155 -6.95 6.97 0.98
N ALA A 156 -6.16 7.34 1.98
CA ALA A 156 -5.32 6.45 2.75
C ALA A 156 -5.17 6.94 4.19
N SER A 157 -5.03 6.01 5.14
CA SER A 157 -4.83 6.30 6.57
C SER A 157 -3.61 5.56 7.09
N TYR A 158 -2.81 6.20 7.94
CA TYR A 158 -1.85 5.49 8.78
C TYR A 158 -2.58 4.67 9.83
N VAL A 159 -2.12 3.44 10.06
CA VAL A 159 -2.75 2.47 10.94
C VAL A 159 -1.67 1.77 11.79
N PRO A 160 -1.91 1.57 13.10
CA PRO A 160 -0.98 0.85 13.97
C PRO A 160 -0.90 -0.65 13.64
N GLY A 161 0.25 -1.26 13.92
CA GLY A 161 0.57 -2.67 13.68
C GLY A 161 1.30 -3.35 14.83
N GLY A 162 1.40 -2.68 15.97
CA GLY A 162 2.02 -3.20 17.19
C GLY A 162 3.48 -2.81 17.41
N PHE A 163 4.13 -2.09 16.50
CA PHE A 163 5.45 -1.46 16.74
C PHE A 163 5.30 0.05 16.94
N SER A 164 4.51 0.71 16.10
CA SER A 164 4.29 2.16 16.10
C SER A 164 2.85 2.51 15.71
N LYS A 165 2.52 3.81 15.78
CA LYS A 165 1.22 4.32 15.29
C LYS A 165 1.12 4.36 13.75
N ARG A 166 2.21 4.08 13.03
CA ARG A 166 2.31 4.22 11.57
C ARG A 166 2.99 3.02 10.92
N ASP A 167 2.74 1.81 11.44
CA ASP A 167 3.30 0.57 10.88
C ASP A 167 2.72 0.26 9.50
N PHE A 168 1.45 0.62 9.30
CA PHE A 168 0.74 0.37 8.06
C PHE A 168 0.13 1.64 7.46
N ILE A 169 -0.07 1.60 6.15
CA ILE A 169 -1.00 2.47 5.44
C ILE A 169 -2.13 1.59 4.90
N CYS A 170 -3.35 1.84 5.32
CA CYS A 170 -4.54 1.26 4.71
C CYS A 170 -5.15 2.25 3.72
N THR A 171 -5.30 1.82 2.47
CA THR A 171 -5.78 2.66 1.36
C THR A 171 -6.81 1.93 0.52
N GLN A 172 -7.64 2.68 -0.21
CA GLN A 172 -8.49 2.09 -1.24
C GLN A 172 -7.66 1.50 -2.40
N GLY A 173 -8.24 0.58 -3.16
CA GLY A 173 -7.72 0.16 -4.45
C GLY A 173 -7.69 1.36 -5.40
N PRO A 174 -6.52 1.71 -5.98
CA PRO A 174 -6.39 2.90 -6.83
C PRO A 174 -7.45 2.96 -7.93
N LEU A 175 -7.91 4.17 -8.22
CA LEU A 175 -8.73 4.53 -9.39
C LEU A 175 -7.81 4.93 -10.54
N GLN A 176 -8.33 4.98 -11.77
CA GLN A 176 -7.53 5.32 -12.94
C GLN A 176 -6.88 6.70 -12.79
N ASN A 177 -7.61 7.66 -12.23
CA ASN A 177 -7.14 9.02 -11.95
C ASN A 177 -6.31 9.16 -10.65
N THR A 178 -6.11 8.08 -9.88
CA THR A 178 -5.32 8.12 -8.63
C THR A 178 -4.15 7.14 -8.63
N VAL A 179 -3.87 6.43 -9.73
CA VAL A 179 -2.70 5.54 -9.83
C VAL A 179 -1.38 6.31 -9.62
N ALA A 180 -1.27 7.51 -10.22
CA ALA A 180 -0.09 8.36 -10.03
C ALA A 180 0.06 8.82 -8.56
N ASP A 181 -1.05 9.21 -7.90
CA ASP A 181 -1.05 9.57 -6.48
C ASP A 181 -0.66 8.38 -5.60
N PHE A 182 -1.09 7.16 -5.93
CA PHE A 182 -0.71 5.95 -5.21
C PHE A 182 0.81 5.72 -5.26
N TRP A 183 1.42 5.79 -6.44
CA TRP A 183 2.88 5.61 -6.55
C TRP A 183 3.68 6.75 -5.93
N ARG A 184 3.15 7.97 -6.00
CA ARG A 184 3.70 9.10 -5.27
C ARG A 184 3.66 8.87 -3.76
N MET A 185 2.57 8.32 -3.22
CA MET A 185 2.48 7.89 -1.82
C MET A 185 3.53 6.82 -1.49
N VAL A 186 3.63 5.75 -2.28
CA VAL A 186 4.63 4.68 -2.10
C VAL A 186 6.04 5.27 -1.98
N TRP A 187 6.35 6.24 -2.84
CA TRP A 187 7.63 6.93 -2.81
C TRP A 187 7.76 7.89 -1.61
N GLU A 188 6.87 8.84 -1.41
CA GLU A 188 7.01 9.83 -0.33
C GLU A 188 7.04 9.18 1.06
N GLN A 189 6.37 8.04 1.23
CA GLN A 189 6.28 7.31 2.50
C GLN A 189 7.34 6.22 2.66
N ASN A 190 8.33 6.12 1.75
CA ASN A 190 9.41 5.13 1.82
C ASN A 190 8.93 3.67 1.98
N VAL A 191 7.83 3.33 1.31
CA VAL A 191 7.19 2.01 1.40
C VAL A 191 8.08 0.95 0.76
N ARG A 192 8.19 -0.20 1.43
CA ARG A 192 8.95 -1.39 0.94
C ARG A 192 8.07 -2.60 0.67
N ILE A 193 6.89 -2.67 1.29
CA ILE A 193 5.95 -3.78 1.16
C ILE A 193 4.58 -3.22 0.78
N ILE A 194 3.98 -3.79 -0.27
CA ILE A 194 2.59 -3.56 -0.65
C ILE A 194 1.87 -4.90 -0.58
N VAL A 195 0.72 -4.93 0.09
CA VAL A 195 -0.16 -6.10 0.22
C VAL A 195 -1.50 -5.77 -0.42
N MET A 196 -1.81 -6.45 -1.52
CA MET A 196 -3.06 -6.35 -2.26
C MET A 196 -3.90 -7.61 -2.03
N VAL A 197 -5.00 -7.46 -1.30
CA VAL A 197 -5.91 -8.57 -0.93
C VAL A 197 -7.28 -8.42 -1.60
N THR A 198 -7.27 -8.20 -2.92
CA THR A 198 -8.48 -8.12 -3.78
C THR A 198 -8.10 -8.45 -5.20
N ALA A 199 -8.96 -9.09 -5.98
CA ALA A 199 -8.86 -9.05 -7.44
C ALA A 199 -9.06 -7.62 -7.98
N CYS A 200 -8.56 -7.35 -9.19
CA CYS A 200 -8.82 -6.07 -9.89
C CYS A 200 -10.29 -5.97 -10.33
N ILE A 201 -10.87 -7.08 -10.80
CA ILE A 201 -12.26 -7.17 -11.25
C ILE A 201 -12.91 -8.37 -10.59
N GLU A 202 -14.14 -8.20 -10.09
CA GLU A 202 -14.94 -9.27 -9.50
C GLU A 202 -16.40 -9.08 -9.93
N ASN A 203 -17.04 -10.13 -10.46
CA ASN A 203 -18.42 -10.09 -10.93
C ASN A 203 -18.72 -8.91 -11.88
N GLY A 204 -17.80 -8.62 -12.81
CA GLY A 204 -17.91 -7.51 -13.77
C GLY A 204 -17.65 -6.12 -13.19
N ARG A 205 -17.37 -6.01 -11.89
CA ARG A 205 -17.10 -4.73 -11.21
C ARG A 205 -15.61 -4.51 -11.02
N VAL A 206 -15.11 -3.34 -11.41
CA VAL A 206 -13.73 -2.92 -11.13
C VAL A 206 -13.59 -2.59 -9.64
N LEU A 207 -12.84 -3.42 -8.93
CA LEU A 207 -12.52 -3.27 -7.50
C LEU A 207 -11.22 -2.51 -7.27
N CYS A 208 -10.26 -2.62 -8.19
CA CYS A 208 -8.95 -1.97 -8.15
C CYS A 208 -8.40 -1.83 -9.57
N GLU A 209 -7.84 -0.68 -9.91
CA GLU A 209 -7.08 -0.57 -11.16
C GLU A 209 -5.80 -1.41 -11.10
N PRO A 210 -5.36 -2.00 -12.23
CA PRO A 210 -4.04 -2.61 -12.32
C PRO A 210 -2.98 -1.49 -12.33
N TYR A 211 -2.44 -1.19 -11.14
CA TYR A 211 -1.51 -0.08 -10.96
C TYR A 211 -0.04 -0.50 -11.10
N TRP A 212 0.29 -1.76 -11.38
CA TRP A 212 1.67 -2.24 -11.52
C TRP A 212 1.89 -2.96 -12.85
N PRO A 213 3.11 -2.92 -13.43
CA PRO A 213 3.43 -3.68 -14.62
C PRO A 213 3.48 -5.17 -14.32
N GLN A 214 2.63 -5.96 -14.99
CA GLN A 214 2.60 -7.42 -14.79
C GLN A 214 3.74 -8.13 -15.53
N GLU A 215 4.26 -7.52 -16.60
CA GLU A 215 5.39 -8.00 -17.36
C GLU A 215 6.69 -7.35 -16.88
N ARG A 216 7.84 -7.88 -17.31
CA ARG A 216 9.17 -7.30 -17.01
C ARG A 216 9.44 -6.04 -17.84
N ILE A 217 8.58 -5.04 -17.66
CA ILE A 217 8.61 -3.76 -18.34
C ILE A 217 8.71 -2.63 -17.31
N THR A 218 9.12 -1.46 -17.81
CA THR A 218 9.13 -0.21 -17.02
C THR A 218 7.95 0.65 -17.44
N VAL A 219 7.18 1.13 -16.47
CA VAL A 219 6.04 2.03 -16.69
C VAL A 219 6.21 3.27 -15.82
N CYS A 220 5.86 4.44 -16.36
CA CYS A 220 5.88 5.71 -15.63
C CYS A 220 4.49 6.03 -15.08
N TYR A 221 4.40 6.25 -13.78
CA TYR A 221 3.19 6.72 -13.10
C TYR A 221 3.48 8.11 -12.49
N GLY A 222 3.16 9.16 -13.25
CA GLY A 222 3.61 10.52 -12.92
C GLY A 222 5.15 10.59 -12.95
N SER A 223 5.75 11.05 -11.86
CA SER A 223 7.22 11.16 -11.72
C SER A 223 7.90 9.88 -11.26
N VAL A 224 7.15 8.80 -10.96
CA VAL A 224 7.70 7.55 -10.43
C VAL A 224 7.73 6.50 -11.55
N GLN A 225 8.93 6.01 -11.85
CA GLN A 225 9.15 4.86 -12.72
C GLN A 225 9.09 3.58 -11.90
N VAL A 226 8.33 2.61 -12.38
CA VAL A 226 8.17 1.30 -11.75
C VAL A 226 8.56 0.23 -12.75
N THR A 227 9.52 -0.60 -12.37
CA THR A 227 10.02 -1.70 -13.18
C THR A 227 9.79 -3.02 -12.47
N THR A 228 9.08 -3.96 -13.10
CA THR A 228 8.96 -5.32 -12.55
C THR A 228 10.23 -6.12 -12.87
N LEU A 229 10.90 -6.60 -11.83
CA LEU A 229 12.15 -7.36 -11.95
C LEU A 229 11.87 -8.87 -11.96
N TYR A 230 11.15 -9.34 -10.96
CA TYR A 230 10.94 -10.76 -10.70
C TYR A 230 9.55 -11.02 -10.15
N GLN A 231 9.00 -12.18 -10.51
CA GLN A 231 7.70 -12.65 -10.04
C GLN A 231 7.83 -14.11 -9.58
N ARG A 232 7.26 -14.40 -8.42
CA ARG A 232 7.15 -15.74 -7.86
C ARG A 232 5.70 -16.05 -7.55
N ARG A 233 5.22 -17.19 -8.02
CA ARG A 233 3.90 -17.71 -7.65
C ARG A 233 4.02 -18.43 -6.30
N GLY A 234 3.22 -18.02 -5.33
CA GLY A 234 2.88 -18.81 -4.16
C GLY A 234 1.63 -19.65 -4.44
N PRO A 235 1.12 -20.39 -3.43
CA PRO A 235 -0.07 -21.23 -3.59
C PRO A 235 -1.30 -20.44 -4.05
N ASP A 236 -1.64 -19.36 -3.32
CA ASP A 236 -2.80 -18.50 -3.59
C ASP A 236 -2.41 -17.02 -3.79
N SER A 237 -1.12 -16.76 -4.04
CA SER A 237 -0.61 -15.40 -4.19
C SER A 237 0.44 -15.28 -5.28
N LEU A 238 0.62 -14.06 -5.77
CA LEU A 238 1.72 -13.67 -6.64
C LEU A 238 2.58 -12.66 -5.89
N ILE A 239 3.89 -12.90 -5.86
CA ILE A 239 4.86 -12.04 -5.19
C ILE A 239 5.71 -11.41 -6.28
N THR A 240 5.65 -10.09 -6.40
CA THR A 240 6.37 -9.32 -7.42
C THR A 240 7.41 -8.44 -6.74
N THR A 241 8.68 -8.56 -7.15
CA THR A 241 9.72 -7.58 -6.79
C THR A 241 9.77 -6.49 -7.84
N MET A 242 9.60 -5.25 -7.41
CA MET A 242 9.62 -4.08 -8.28
C MET A 242 10.72 -3.11 -7.86
N HIS A 243 11.24 -2.41 -8.85
CA HIS A 243 12.23 -1.36 -8.68
C HIS A 243 11.61 0.01 -8.98
N LEU A 244 11.84 0.98 -8.10
CA LEU A 244 11.31 2.33 -8.18
C LEU A 244 12.44 3.34 -8.40
N ARG A 245 12.23 4.25 -9.33
CA ARG A 245 13.00 5.48 -9.51
C ARG A 245 12.06 6.68 -9.50
N GLN A 246 12.42 7.74 -8.79
CA GLN A 246 11.73 9.03 -8.95
C GLN A 246 12.57 9.96 -9.83
N MET A 247 11.94 10.56 -10.82
CA MET A 247 12.56 11.59 -11.66
C MET A 247 13.14 12.73 -10.82
N GLY A 248 14.40 13.08 -11.05
CA GLY A 248 15.10 14.11 -10.29
C GLY A 248 15.60 13.68 -8.91
N SER A 249 15.36 12.42 -8.48
CA SER A 249 15.97 11.85 -7.29
C SER A 249 17.08 10.88 -7.68
N PRO A 250 18.27 10.92 -7.04
CA PRO A 250 19.30 9.91 -7.24
C PRO A 250 18.96 8.59 -6.53
N GLY A 251 17.92 8.57 -5.69
CA GLY A 251 17.51 7.41 -4.94
C GLY A 251 16.86 6.34 -5.80
N GLU A 252 17.08 5.09 -5.40
CA GLU A 252 16.45 3.91 -5.98
C GLU A 252 15.89 3.04 -4.87
N ARG A 253 14.80 2.32 -5.15
CA ARG A 253 14.12 1.51 -4.12
C ARG A 253 13.60 0.21 -4.70
N SER A 254 13.98 -0.89 -4.08
CA SER A 254 13.29 -2.16 -4.26
C SER A 254 12.08 -2.22 -3.33
N ILE A 255 10.95 -2.69 -3.86
CA ILE A 255 9.73 -2.99 -3.12
C ILE A 255 9.25 -4.39 -3.44
N THR A 256 8.54 -5.01 -2.49
CA THR A 256 7.88 -6.29 -2.69
C THR A 256 6.36 -6.10 -2.66
N HIS A 257 5.69 -6.56 -3.70
CA HIS A 257 4.24 -6.55 -3.82
C HIS A 257 3.70 -7.96 -3.67
N TYR A 258 2.84 -8.16 -2.68
CA TYR A 258 2.12 -9.38 -2.41
C TYR A 258 0.70 -9.23 -2.93
N TYR A 259 0.31 -10.08 -3.87
CA TYR A 259 -1.00 -10.07 -4.48
C TYR A 259 -1.75 -11.36 -4.13
N TYR A 260 -2.82 -11.25 -3.35
CA TYR A 260 -3.74 -12.32 -3.00
C TYR A 260 -5.10 -12.06 -3.68
N PRO A 261 -5.30 -12.56 -4.92
CA PRO A 261 -6.49 -12.23 -5.73
C PRO A 261 -7.78 -12.88 -5.23
N ASN A 262 -7.68 -14.07 -4.64
CA ASN A 262 -8.82 -14.97 -4.43
C ASN A 262 -9.57 -14.71 -3.11
N TRP A 263 -9.53 -13.48 -2.60
CA TRP A 263 -10.34 -13.09 -1.45
C TRP A 263 -11.67 -12.47 -1.92
N PRO A 264 -12.82 -13.13 -1.71
CA PRO A 264 -14.12 -12.62 -2.16
C PRO A 264 -14.49 -11.28 -1.48
N ASP A 265 -15.13 -10.35 -2.20
CA ASP A 265 -15.41 -8.98 -1.69
C ASP A 265 -16.28 -8.98 -0.42
N ARG A 266 -17.28 -9.88 -0.37
CA ARG A 266 -18.26 -9.99 0.72
C ARG A 266 -18.15 -11.30 1.49
N GLY A 267 -16.93 -11.78 1.71
CA GLY A 267 -16.71 -12.99 2.49
C GLY A 267 -15.29 -13.11 3.01
N ILE A 268 -14.86 -14.35 3.18
CA ILE A 268 -13.56 -14.74 3.71
C ILE A 268 -12.87 -15.73 2.75
N PRO A 269 -11.54 -15.85 2.77
CA PRO A 269 -10.84 -16.93 2.09
C PRO A 269 -11.35 -18.28 2.60
N GLN A 270 -11.69 -19.18 1.68
CA GLN A 270 -12.22 -20.51 2.03
C GLN A 270 -11.16 -21.41 2.70
N ASN A 271 -9.89 -21.21 2.33
CA ASN A 271 -8.78 -21.97 2.90
C ASN A 271 -8.06 -21.14 3.98
N ILE A 272 -8.46 -21.35 5.24
CA ILE A 272 -7.86 -20.69 6.42
C ILE A 272 -6.36 -20.97 6.51
N ALA A 273 -5.93 -22.21 6.23
CA ALA A 273 -4.53 -22.59 6.31
C ALA A 273 -3.66 -21.84 5.29
N ALA A 274 -4.13 -21.77 4.04
CA ALA A 274 -3.41 -21.05 3.00
C ALA A 274 -3.31 -19.55 3.28
N PHE A 275 -4.39 -18.93 3.79
CA PHE A 275 -4.33 -17.52 4.18
C PHE A 275 -3.44 -17.30 5.41
N SER A 276 -3.46 -18.19 6.40
CA SER A 276 -2.61 -18.12 7.58
C SER A 276 -1.12 -18.25 7.23
N ALA A 277 -0.77 -19.16 6.31
CA ALA A 277 0.57 -19.29 5.77
C ALA A 277 1.01 -18.03 4.99
N PHE A 278 0.08 -17.42 4.23
CA PHE A 278 0.35 -16.13 3.58
C PHE A 278 0.59 -15.00 4.59
N ALA A 279 -0.21 -14.93 5.66
CA ALA A 279 -0.03 -13.95 6.73
C ALA A 279 1.30 -14.16 7.49
N GLU A 280 1.70 -15.41 7.73
CA GLU A 280 3.01 -15.73 8.32
C GLU A 280 4.17 -15.30 7.43
N LEU A 281 4.08 -15.53 6.12
CA LEU A 281 5.07 -15.05 5.16
C LEU A 281 5.20 -13.51 5.19
N LEU A 282 4.08 -12.79 5.27
CA LEU A 282 4.08 -11.33 5.40
C LEU A 282 4.72 -10.88 6.72
N ARG A 283 4.35 -11.50 7.83
CA ARG A 283 4.89 -11.19 9.17
C ARG A 283 6.40 -11.39 9.22
N GLN A 284 6.89 -12.52 8.71
CA GLN A 284 8.33 -12.81 8.64
C GLN A 284 9.09 -11.77 7.80
N HIS A 285 8.51 -11.32 6.67
CA HIS A 285 9.15 -10.30 5.86
C HIS A 285 9.12 -8.92 6.54
N LEU A 286 8.04 -8.56 7.24
CA LEU A 286 7.97 -7.33 8.02
C LEU A 286 9.04 -7.29 9.13
N ASP A 287 9.29 -8.42 9.79
CA ASP A 287 10.35 -8.56 10.80
C ASP A 287 11.77 -8.57 10.19
N SER A 288 11.91 -9.01 8.93
CA SER A 288 13.24 -9.16 8.30
C SER A 288 13.79 -7.87 7.72
N ILE A 289 12.99 -6.81 7.58
CA ILE A 289 13.42 -5.54 6.97
C ILE A 289 13.47 -4.40 8.00
N PRO A 290 14.37 -3.43 7.82
CA PRO A 290 14.38 -2.22 8.66
C PRO A 290 13.04 -1.48 8.60
N HIS A 291 12.54 -1.02 9.75
CA HIS A 291 11.30 -0.23 9.87
C HIS A 291 11.50 1.23 9.43
N ILE A 292 11.85 1.43 8.16
CA ILE A 292 12.14 2.76 7.57
C ILE A 292 10.91 3.45 6.95
N GLY A 293 9.77 2.76 6.90
CA GLY A 293 8.52 3.26 6.36
C GLY A 293 7.38 2.24 6.55
N PRO A 294 6.11 2.67 6.47
CA PRO A 294 4.96 1.79 6.59
C PRO A 294 4.88 0.75 5.47
N ALA A 295 4.26 -0.40 5.77
CA ALA A 295 3.75 -1.29 4.73
C ALA A 295 2.36 -0.84 4.26
N ILE A 296 2.08 -0.92 2.97
CA ILE A 296 0.73 -0.68 2.46
C ILE A 296 -0.07 -1.97 2.51
N VAL A 297 -1.31 -1.91 3.00
CA VAL A 297 -2.31 -2.98 2.84
C VAL A 297 -3.57 -2.40 2.23
N HIS A 298 -4.01 -2.94 1.08
CA HIS A 298 -5.20 -2.45 0.39
C HIS A 298 -6.06 -3.57 -0.18
N CYS A 299 -7.34 -3.27 -0.35
CA CYS A 299 -8.31 -4.10 -1.06
C CYS A 299 -9.06 -3.20 -2.04
N SER A 300 -10.40 -3.30 -2.14
CA SER A 300 -11.20 -2.34 -2.88
C SER A 300 -11.42 -1.03 -2.10
N ALA A 301 -12.10 -1.08 -0.96
CA ALA A 301 -12.35 0.09 -0.11
C ALA A 301 -11.20 0.39 0.88
N GLY A 302 -10.31 -0.58 1.10
CA GLY A 302 -9.23 -0.47 2.08
C GLY A 302 -9.70 -0.60 3.53
N VAL A 303 -10.78 -1.33 3.80
CA VAL A 303 -11.38 -1.44 5.16
C VAL A 303 -11.61 -2.88 5.61
N GLY A 304 -12.43 -3.66 4.90
CA GLY A 304 -12.79 -5.03 5.31
C GLY A 304 -11.63 -6.00 5.26
N ARG A 305 -11.28 -6.45 4.05
CA ARG A 305 -10.15 -7.38 3.80
C ARG A 305 -8.81 -6.82 4.30
N SER A 306 -8.54 -5.54 4.05
CA SER A 306 -7.35 -4.85 4.56
C SER A 306 -7.29 -4.83 6.08
N GLY A 307 -8.37 -4.45 6.76
CA GLY A 307 -8.42 -4.44 8.21
C GLY A 307 -8.32 -5.84 8.82
N THR A 308 -8.86 -6.85 8.13
CA THR A 308 -8.76 -8.26 8.54
C THR A 308 -7.31 -8.72 8.48
N CYS A 309 -6.61 -8.43 7.38
CA CYS A 309 -5.20 -8.74 7.20
C CYS A 309 -4.32 -8.02 8.23
N VAL A 310 -4.49 -6.71 8.41
CA VAL A 310 -3.72 -5.92 9.40
C VAL A 310 -4.00 -6.36 10.83
N ALA A 311 -5.26 -6.65 11.19
CA ALA A 311 -5.61 -7.15 12.52
C ALA A 311 -4.87 -8.47 12.82
N LEU A 312 -4.88 -9.41 11.87
CA LEU A 312 -4.18 -10.68 12.01
C LEU A 312 -2.66 -10.47 12.19
N LEU A 313 -2.03 -9.67 11.33
CA LEU A 313 -0.59 -9.38 11.42
C LEU A 313 -0.21 -8.76 12.78
N TRP A 314 -1.00 -7.79 13.25
CA TRP A 314 -0.78 -7.17 14.56
C TRP A 314 -0.91 -8.20 15.69
N LEU A 315 -1.97 -9.01 15.68
CA LEU A 315 -2.18 -10.05 16.70
C LEU A 315 -1.06 -11.09 16.73
N MET A 316 -0.59 -11.52 15.56
CA MET A 316 0.57 -12.43 15.45
C MET A 316 1.82 -11.79 16.06
N GLN A 317 2.07 -10.50 15.80
CA GLN A 317 3.20 -9.80 16.38
C GLN A 317 3.11 -9.67 17.90
N LEU A 318 1.91 -9.43 18.45
CA LEU A 318 1.69 -9.44 19.90
C LEU A 318 2.04 -10.81 20.48
N CYS A 319 1.57 -11.90 19.87
CA CYS A 319 1.87 -13.26 20.30
C CYS A 319 3.38 -13.57 20.27
N VAL A 320 4.10 -13.18 19.22
CA VAL A 320 5.56 -13.37 19.10
C VAL A 320 6.30 -12.66 20.24
N ARG A 321 5.79 -11.52 20.72
CA ARG A 321 6.37 -10.78 21.85
C ARG A 321 5.87 -11.28 23.22
N GLY A 322 5.14 -12.39 23.27
CA GLY A 322 4.55 -12.91 24.52
C GLY A 322 3.41 -12.06 25.08
N VAL A 323 2.85 -11.13 24.29
CA VAL A 323 1.71 -10.31 24.67
C VAL A 323 0.41 -11.05 24.35
N ARG A 324 -0.49 -11.10 25.31
CA ARG A 324 -1.80 -11.74 25.17
C ARG A 324 -2.60 -11.08 24.02
N PRO A 325 -3.03 -11.83 23.00
CA PRO A 325 -3.80 -11.26 21.89
C PRO A 325 -5.23 -10.89 22.33
N ASN A 326 -5.75 -9.77 21.82
CA ASN A 326 -7.13 -9.35 22.03
C ASN A 326 -7.71 -8.80 20.72
N VAL A 327 -8.48 -9.64 20.01
CA VAL A 327 -9.03 -9.30 18.69
C VAL A 327 -9.94 -8.08 18.75
N ARG A 328 -10.86 -8.03 19.73
CA ARG A 328 -11.78 -6.89 19.91
C ARG A 328 -11.03 -5.58 20.09
N ALA A 329 -10.00 -5.57 20.95
CA ALA A 329 -9.21 -4.37 21.22
C ALA A 329 -8.44 -3.89 19.99
N VAL A 330 -7.81 -4.81 19.26
CA VAL A 330 -7.11 -4.51 18.00
C VAL A 330 -8.08 -3.90 16.99
N VAL A 331 -9.23 -4.54 16.73
CA VAL A 331 -10.20 -4.01 15.75
C VAL A 331 -10.76 -2.66 16.17
N ARG A 332 -11.04 -2.46 17.46
CA ARG A 332 -11.43 -1.15 18.00
C ARG A 332 -10.38 -0.09 17.69
N ASP A 333 -9.11 -0.37 17.90
CA ASP A 333 -8.05 0.60 17.68
C ASP A 333 -7.79 0.84 16.18
N LEU A 334 -7.96 -0.18 15.32
CA LEU A 334 -7.98 0.01 13.87
C LEU A 334 -9.11 0.94 13.43
N ARG A 335 -10.33 0.78 13.98
CA ARG A 335 -11.49 1.63 13.67
C ARG A 335 -11.33 3.09 14.10
N LYS A 336 -10.43 3.38 15.05
CA LYS A 336 -10.06 4.78 15.37
C LYS A 336 -9.20 5.44 14.29
N HIS A 337 -8.50 4.65 13.46
CA HIS A 337 -7.59 5.15 12.44
C HIS A 337 -8.18 5.09 11.03
N ARG A 338 -9.12 4.18 10.78
CA ARG A 338 -9.83 4.13 9.51
C ARG A 338 -11.22 3.55 9.72
N VAL A 339 -12.20 4.19 9.09
CA VAL A 339 -13.61 3.82 9.19
C VAL A 339 -13.82 2.34 8.80
N MET A 340 -14.68 1.64 9.54
CA MET A 340 -15.15 0.28 9.20
C MET A 340 -14.06 -0.79 9.02
N MET A 341 -12.87 -0.62 9.60
CA MET A 341 -11.82 -1.65 9.61
C MET A 341 -12.37 -2.96 10.22
N VAL A 342 -12.17 -4.07 9.48
CA VAL A 342 -12.93 -5.33 9.66
C VAL A 342 -14.43 -5.07 9.53
N GLN A 343 -14.96 -5.29 8.33
CA GLN A 343 -16.20 -4.65 7.90
C GLN A 343 -17.45 -5.45 8.26
N ASN A 344 -17.36 -6.78 8.34
CA ASN A 344 -18.48 -7.65 8.67
C ASN A 344 -18.11 -8.70 9.73
N LEU A 345 -19.13 -9.37 10.25
CA LEU A 345 -18.97 -10.34 11.32
C LEU A 345 -18.14 -11.55 10.88
N GLU A 346 -18.34 -12.05 9.67
CA GLU A 346 -17.59 -13.19 9.14
C GLU A 346 -16.08 -12.90 9.13
N GLN A 347 -15.67 -11.70 8.71
CA GLN A 347 -14.28 -11.25 8.76
C GLN A 347 -13.76 -11.19 10.21
N TYR A 348 -14.57 -10.70 11.15
CA TYR A 348 -14.19 -10.63 12.56
C TYR A 348 -13.97 -12.01 13.18
N ILE A 349 -14.85 -12.97 12.89
CA ILE A 349 -14.71 -14.38 13.30
C ILE A 349 -13.48 -14.99 12.60
N PHE A 350 -13.26 -14.67 11.32
CA PHE A 350 -12.13 -15.18 10.55
C PHE A 350 -10.77 -14.75 11.13
N VAL A 351 -10.63 -13.54 11.68
CA VAL A 351 -9.41 -13.14 12.41
C VAL A 351 -9.13 -14.10 13.57
N HIS A 352 -10.15 -14.49 14.34
CA HIS A 352 -10.00 -15.45 15.43
C HIS A 352 -9.57 -16.82 14.92
N ASN A 353 -10.23 -17.31 13.85
CA ASN A 353 -9.94 -18.61 13.26
C ASN A 353 -8.51 -18.70 12.71
N CYS A 354 -8.06 -17.67 11.97
CA CYS A 354 -6.69 -17.60 11.48
C CYS A 354 -5.67 -17.53 12.62
N LEU A 355 -5.93 -16.73 13.66
CA LEU A 355 -5.02 -16.63 14.80
C LEU A 355 -4.92 -17.96 15.57
N MET A 356 -6.04 -18.65 15.79
CA MET A 356 -6.06 -19.98 16.40
C MET A 356 -5.30 -21.00 15.56
N HIS A 357 -5.57 -21.03 14.25
CA HIS A 357 -4.91 -21.92 13.33
C HIS A 357 -3.40 -21.69 13.34
N TRP A 358 -2.97 -20.44 13.15
CA TRP A 358 -1.57 -20.06 13.20
C TRP A 358 -0.95 -20.48 14.53
N LEU A 359 -1.58 -20.19 15.68
CA LEU A 359 -1.11 -20.58 17.02
C LEU A 359 -0.92 -22.11 17.18
N SER A 360 -1.78 -22.90 16.53
CA SER A 360 -1.72 -24.37 16.58
C SER A 360 -0.56 -24.99 15.78
N GLU A 361 -0.15 -24.40 14.65
CA GLU A 361 0.84 -25.01 13.74
C GLU A 361 2.26 -25.11 14.33
N GLU A 362 2.72 -24.14 15.12
CA GLU A 362 4.04 -24.27 15.78
C GLU A 362 4.02 -25.23 16.97
N THR A 363 2.86 -25.51 17.55
CA THR A 363 2.73 -26.44 18.70
C THR A 363 2.88 -27.90 18.26
N THR A 364 2.60 -28.20 16.99
CA THR A 364 2.65 -29.57 16.42
C THR A 364 4.01 -29.94 15.82
N GLY A 365 5.06 -29.14 16.03
CA GLY A 365 6.44 -29.51 15.72
C GLY A 365 6.77 -29.69 14.22
N HIS A 366 5.86 -29.33 13.31
CA HIS A 366 6.14 -29.38 11.88
C HIS A 366 6.97 -28.16 11.46
N LYS A 367 8.29 -28.35 11.32
CA LYS A 367 9.14 -27.38 10.62
C LYS A 367 8.59 -27.20 9.19
N PRO A 368 8.23 -25.98 8.76
CA PRO A 368 7.94 -25.76 7.35
C PRO A 368 9.20 -26.12 6.53
N ARG A 369 9.00 -26.85 5.42
CA ARG A 369 10.05 -27.06 4.42
C ARG A 369 10.59 -25.70 4.01
N ALA A 370 11.88 -25.47 4.25
CA ALA A 370 12.56 -24.26 3.83
C ALA A 370 12.30 -24.04 2.33
N VAL A 371 11.61 -22.96 2.00
CA VAL A 371 11.62 -22.43 0.64
C VAL A 371 13.03 -21.87 0.45
N ASP A 372 13.75 -22.45 -0.51
CA ASP A 372 15.15 -22.15 -0.82
C ASP A 372 15.33 -20.62 -0.97
N SER A 373 15.90 -20.00 0.06
CA SER A 373 16.12 -18.55 0.18
C SER A 373 17.49 -18.20 -0.38
N ARG A 374 17.76 -18.65 -1.60
CA ARG A 374 18.89 -18.15 -2.38
C ARG A 374 18.46 -16.92 -3.15
N GLY A 375 18.80 -15.74 -2.61
CA GLY A 375 18.79 -14.49 -3.35
C GLY A 375 19.74 -14.56 -4.56
N PRO A 376 19.55 -13.72 -5.60
CA PRO A 376 20.41 -13.77 -6.78
C PRO A 376 21.82 -13.30 -6.44
N LEU A 377 22.81 -14.07 -6.89
CA LEU A 377 24.20 -13.65 -6.99
C LEU A 377 24.33 -12.49 -8.01
N PRO A 378 25.32 -11.59 -7.86
CA PRO A 378 25.56 -10.50 -8.79
C PRO A 378 25.99 -11.02 -10.17
N PRO A 379 25.72 -10.29 -11.27
CA PRO A 379 26.05 -10.75 -12.61
C PRO A 379 27.54 -10.58 -12.90
N ASP A 380 28.28 -11.68 -12.96
CA ASP A 380 29.62 -11.70 -13.55
C ASP A 380 29.55 -11.77 -15.08
N LYS A 381 30.09 -10.72 -15.69
CA LYS A 381 30.68 -10.56 -17.03
C LYS A 381 30.29 -11.61 -18.10
N VAL A 382 29.50 -11.14 -19.06
CA VAL A 382 29.29 -11.76 -20.38
C VAL A 382 30.64 -12.11 -21.01
N ARG A 383 30.87 -13.40 -21.26
CA ARG A 383 31.99 -13.90 -22.06
C ARG A 383 31.45 -14.19 -23.46
N GLU A 384 32.01 -13.52 -24.46
CA GLU A 384 31.63 -13.63 -25.89
C GLU A 384 31.67 -15.09 -26.40
N PRO A 385 30.80 -15.47 -27.37
CA PRO A 385 30.89 -16.77 -28.02
C PRO A 385 32.05 -16.82 -29.02
N ARG A 386 32.89 -17.85 -28.88
CA ARG A 386 33.97 -18.20 -29.82
C ARG A 386 33.40 -18.70 -31.15
N ARG A 387 33.97 -18.22 -32.25
CA ARG A 387 33.79 -18.75 -33.61
C ARG A 387 34.45 -20.14 -33.74
N PRO A 388 33.87 -21.09 -34.51
CA PRO A 388 34.62 -22.22 -35.04
C PRO A 388 35.14 -21.92 -36.46
N ASN A 389 36.38 -22.31 -36.73
CA ASN A 389 37.00 -22.33 -38.05
C ASN A 389 37.08 -23.79 -38.54
N THR A 390 36.68 -24.02 -39.80
CA THR A 390 37.29 -24.86 -40.88
C THR A 390 38.05 -26.14 -40.47
N ASP A 391 37.87 -27.33 -41.04
CA ASP A 391 37.63 -27.77 -42.43
C ASP A 391 37.19 -29.25 -42.42
N GLU A 392 36.36 -29.68 -43.37
CA GLU A 392 36.54 -30.92 -44.15
C GLU A 392 35.40 -31.12 -45.19
N ARG A 393 35.78 -31.54 -46.39
CA ARG A 393 34.97 -31.92 -47.58
C ARG A 393 35.81 -32.96 -48.36
N PRO A 394 35.29 -33.69 -49.39
CA PRO A 394 33.90 -33.91 -49.81
C PRO A 394 33.58 -35.38 -50.29
N THR A 395 32.40 -35.53 -50.94
CA THR A 395 31.90 -36.61 -51.83
C THR A 395 31.09 -37.72 -51.13
N THR A 396 29.94 -38.20 -51.60
CA THR A 396 29.42 -38.47 -52.96
C THR A 396 27.89 -38.32 -53.05
N ALA A 397 27.38 -38.17 -54.29
CA ALA A 397 25.96 -38.11 -54.64
C ALA A 397 25.38 -39.50 -54.99
N GLN A 398 24.07 -39.73 -54.77
CA GLN A 398 23.11 -40.24 -55.78
C GLN A 398 21.70 -40.54 -55.21
N ARG A 399 20.68 -40.11 -56.00
CA ARG A 399 19.34 -40.72 -56.29
C ARG A 399 18.38 -40.97 -55.10
N GLY A 400 17.08 -40.69 -55.16
CA GLY A 400 16.16 -40.24 -56.21
C GLY A 400 14.71 -40.66 -55.84
N ARG A 401 13.73 -40.02 -56.51
CA ARG A 401 12.29 -40.35 -56.68
C ARG A 401 11.28 -39.91 -55.61
N GLY A 402 10.19 -39.32 -56.10
CA GLY A 402 8.89 -39.27 -55.43
C GLY A 402 8.00 -38.08 -55.82
N ASP A 403 7.38 -38.14 -57.01
CA ASP A 403 6.32 -37.26 -57.50
C ASP A 403 5.09 -37.18 -56.55
N HIS A 404 4.41 -36.03 -56.47
CA HIS A 404 3.06 -35.89 -57.08
C HIS A 404 2.45 -34.48 -56.95
N LYS A 405 1.77 -34.14 -58.06
CA LYS A 405 1.08 -32.91 -58.44
C LYS A 405 -0.28 -32.72 -57.78
N SER A 406 -0.60 -31.42 -57.61
CA SER A 406 -1.89 -30.73 -57.78
C SER A 406 -3.14 -31.51 -58.22
N GLN A 407 -4.28 -31.18 -57.60
CA GLN A 407 -5.46 -30.66 -58.34
C GLN A 407 -6.51 -30.03 -57.40
N GLN A 408 -7.02 -28.87 -57.84
CA GLN A 408 -8.31 -28.25 -57.49
C GLN A 408 -9.46 -29.22 -57.81
N GLN A 409 -10.68 -29.17 -57.24
CA GLN A 409 -11.65 -28.06 -57.29
C GLN A 409 -12.96 -28.43 -56.52
N HIS A 410 -13.68 -27.37 -56.09
CA HIS A 410 -15.15 -27.24 -55.92
C HIS A 410 -15.93 -27.69 -54.66
N SER A 411 -16.55 -26.69 -53.99
CA SER A 411 -17.98 -26.60 -53.56
C SER A 411 -18.18 -25.34 -52.68
N LYS A 412 -18.66 -24.19 -53.17
CA LYS A 412 -20.05 -23.62 -53.22
C LYS A 412 -20.88 -23.60 -51.92
N HIS A 413 -21.10 -22.38 -51.37
CA HIS A 413 -22.38 -21.79 -50.93
C HIS A 413 -22.11 -20.34 -50.38
N ARG A 414 -22.29 -19.28 -51.18
CA ARG A 414 -23.45 -18.38 -51.40
C ARG A 414 -23.76 -17.42 -50.23
N LEU A 415 -23.35 -16.15 -50.43
CA LEU A 415 -23.73 -14.93 -49.70
C LEU A 415 -24.56 -14.02 -50.62
N THR A 416 -25.56 -13.34 -50.05
CA THR A 416 -26.32 -12.20 -50.61
C THR A 416 -26.83 -11.42 -49.38
N ALA A 417 -26.89 -10.09 -49.27
CA ALA A 417 -26.64 -8.98 -50.17
C ALA A 417 -26.46 -7.68 -49.33
N GLU A 418 -25.81 -6.69 -49.91
CA GLU A 418 -25.82 -5.24 -49.60
C GLU A 418 -26.28 -4.56 -50.90
N PRO A 419 -26.87 -3.34 -50.92
CA PRO A 419 -25.96 -2.20 -51.09
C PRO A 419 -26.41 -0.81 -50.57
N SER A 420 -25.38 -0.02 -50.23
CA SER A 420 -25.03 1.31 -50.78
C SER A 420 -25.31 2.58 -49.96
N GLY A 421 -24.24 3.39 -49.85
CA GLY A 421 -24.29 4.79 -49.45
C GLY A 421 -22.93 5.37 -49.01
N MET A 422 -21.99 5.53 -49.95
CA MET A 422 -20.71 6.25 -49.73
C MET A 422 -20.91 7.76 -49.55
N SER A 423 -20.14 8.39 -48.65
CA SER A 423 -19.20 9.46 -49.03
C SER A 423 -18.30 9.88 -47.85
N LYS A 424 -16.99 9.95 -48.13
CA LYS A 424 -15.96 10.63 -47.33
C LYS A 424 -15.96 12.12 -47.68
N LEU A 425 -15.57 13.00 -46.74
CA LEU A 425 -14.63 14.13 -46.95
C LEU A 425 -14.39 14.90 -45.61
N HIS A 426 -13.11 15.17 -45.33
CA HIS A 426 -12.52 16.16 -44.40
C HIS A 426 -11.64 17.08 -45.29
N PRO A 427 -11.00 18.20 -44.84
CA PRO A 427 -11.28 19.22 -43.81
C PRO A 427 -11.06 20.70 -44.29
N GLY A 428 -11.37 21.72 -43.48
CA GLY A 428 -10.61 23.00 -43.44
C GLY A 428 -11.28 24.33 -43.88
N ASN A 429 -11.21 25.33 -42.97
CA ASN A 429 -11.37 26.80 -43.11
C ASN A 429 -12.79 27.40 -43.12
N LEU A 430 -13.15 28.25 -42.14
CA LEU A 430 -12.86 29.71 -42.16
C LEU A 430 -13.47 30.44 -40.93
N LEU A 431 -12.68 31.36 -40.37
CA LEU A 431 -12.99 32.31 -39.31
C LEU A 431 -13.74 33.57 -39.81
N ARG A 432 -14.37 34.27 -38.86
CA ARG A 432 -14.80 35.70 -38.81
C ARG A 432 -16.12 36.09 -39.51
N LYS A 433 -17.07 36.48 -38.67
CA LYS A 433 -17.87 37.71 -38.86
C LYS A 433 -17.98 38.47 -37.52
N LEU A 434 -17.33 39.63 -37.48
CA LEU A 434 -17.55 40.74 -36.54
C LEU A 434 -18.01 41.93 -37.40
N LEU A 435 -19.19 42.49 -37.10
CA LEU A 435 -19.61 43.89 -37.33
C LEU A 435 -20.72 44.16 -36.29
N LEU A 436 -20.49 44.91 -35.21
CA LEU A 436 -20.40 46.39 -35.07
C LEU A 436 -21.74 47.13 -35.22
N ILE A 437 -22.31 47.57 -34.09
CA ILE A 437 -23.04 48.84 -33.81
C ILE A 437 -22.85 49.02 -32.27
N SER A 438 -22.40 50.12 -31.66
CA SER A 438 -22.71 51.54 -31.85
C SER A 438 -21.62 52.44 -31.22
N SER A 439 -21.38 53.60 -31.83
CA SER A 439 -20.75 54.79 -31.21
C SER A 439 -21.84 55.78 -30.75
N PRO A 440 -21.48 56.80 -29.96
CA PRO A 440 -21.59 58.17 -30.50
C PRO A 440 -20.39 59.11 -30.19
N SER A 441 -20.06 59.91 -31.23
CA SER A 441 -19.59 61.32 -31.32
C SER A 441 -18.99 62.03 -30.09
N GLN A 442 -17.72 62.47 -30.16
CA GLN A 442 -17.22 63.80 -30.62
C GLN A 442 -17.52 64.95 -29.64
N THR A 443 -16.48 65.55 -29.07
CA THR A 443 -15.68 66.67 -29.64
C THR A 443 -14.28 66.64 -29.09
#